data_AF-A0A7W0JGU0-F1
#
_entry.id   AF-A0A7W0JGU0-F1
#
_cell.length_a   1.000
_cell.length_b   1.000
_cell.length_c   1.000
_cell.angle_alpha   90.00
_cell.angle_beta   90.00
_cell.angle_gamma   90.00
#
_symmetry.space_group_name_H-M   'P 1'
#
loop_
_entity.id
_entity.type
_entity.pdbx_description
1 polymer ?
#
loop_
_entity_poly.entity_id
_entity_poly.type
_entity_poly.pdbx_seq_one_letter_code
_entity_poly.pdbx_strand_id
1 'polypeptide(L)'
;MKAGRGQPLSDANYLLALEYYNSALALEQPQSDPRKQWQIWDGLGRLNEATGHAREAAESYAKVISFFELNPKLLERHSVLLRTYYRKLAKTRQAANQLPQALETYKQYLALLDSTKADVKKCETARVRRIIATNGAAAAPPKASGPESAPPR
;
A
#
# COMPACT_ATOMS: atom_id res chain seq x y z
N MET A 1 34.06 9.42 -6.49
CA MET A 1 33.97 8.02 -6.00
C MET A 1 32.58 7.81 -5.42
N LYS A 2 31.70 7.04 -6.10
CA LYS A 2 30.35 6.72 -5.58
C LYS A 2 30.39 5.38 -4.86
N ALA A 3 30.02 5.39 -3.59
CA ALA A 3 30.05 4.27 -2.66
C ALA A 3 29.13 3.10 -3.08
N GLY A 4 29.64 1.89 -2.89
CA GLY A 4 28.88 0.70 -2.46
C GLY A 4 27.69 0.29 -3.31
N ARG A 5 27.92 -0.18 -4.54
CA ARG A 5 27.00 -1.17 -5.13
C ARG A 5 27.42 -2.52 -4.58
N GLY A 6 26.55 -3.14 -3.78
CA GLY A 6 26.72 -4.51 -3.31
C GLY A 6 27.16 -5.38 -4.48
N GLN A 7 28.07 -6.33 -4.21
CA GLN A 7 28.60 -7.22 -5.25
C GLN A 7 27.44 -7.67 -6.15
N PRO A 8 27.55 -7.50 -7.49
CA PRO A 8 26.56 -8.10 -8.37
C PRO A 8 26.50 -9.57 -7.98
N LEU A 9 25.30 -10.08 -7.64
CA LEU A 9 25.15 -11.51 -7.40
C LEU A 9 25.80 -12.20 -8.60
N SER A 10 26.74 -13.12 -8.35
CA SER A 10 27.33 -13.90 -9.44
C SER A 10 26.20 -14.48 -10.28
N ASP A 11 26.38 -14.56 -11.60
CA ASP A 11 25.34 -15.05 -12.52
C ASP A 11 24.76 -16.41 -12.05
N ALA A 12 25.60 -17.24 -11.40
CA ALA A 12 25.19 -18.48 -10.75
C ALA A 12 24.19 -18.30 -9.59
N ASN A 13 24.41 -17.33 -8.69
CA ASN A 13 23.51 -17.05 -7.56
C ASN A 13 22.19 -16.42 -8.03
N TYR A 14 22.22 -15.65 -9.11
CA TYR A 14 21.02 -15.10 -9.73
C TYR A 14 20.12 -16.20 -10.32
N LEU A 15 20.70 -17.08 -11.13
CA LEU A 15 19.98 -18.21 -11.73
C LEU A 15 19.39 -19.13 -10.66
N LEU A 16 20.17 -19.45 -9.62
CA LEU A 16 19.70 -20.26 -8.51
C LEU A 16 18.53 -19.60 -7.77
N ALA A 17 18.59 -18.28 -7.53
CA ALA A 17 17.49 -17.56 -6.90
C ALA A 17 16.22 -17.55 -7.77
N LEU A 18 16.36 -17.39 -9.09
CA LEU A 18 15.24 -17.50 -10.02
C LEU A 18 14.59 -18.89 -9.98
N GLU A 19 15.40 -19.95 -9.98
CA GLU A 19 14.91 -21.33 -9.86
C GLU A 19 14.13 -21.52 -8.56
N TYR A 20 14.68 -21.09 -7.42
CA TYR A 20 13.98 -21.18 -6.13
C TYR A 20 12.65 -20.44 -6.13
N TYR A 21 12.58 -19.23 -6.69
CA TYR A 21 11.34 -18.47 -6.77
C TYR A 21 10.31 -19.11 -7.71
N ASN A 22 10.75 -19.67 -8.84
CA ASN A 22 9.88 -20.38 -9.76
C ASN A 22 9.35 -21.69 -9.16
N SER A 23 10.19 -22.44 -8.47
CA SER A 23 9.77 -23.63 -7.71
C SER A 23 8.80 -23.26 -6.60
N ALA A 24 9.03 -22.16 -5.88
CA ALA A 24 8.10 -21.67 -4.86
C ALA A 24 6.73 -21.35 -5.49
N LEU A 25 6.68 -20.65 -6.63
CA LEU A 25 5.43 -20.39 -7.35
C LEU A 25 4.72 -21.67 -7.81
N ALA A 26 5.48 -22.67 -8.27
CA ALA A 26 4.91 -23.96 -8.71
C ALA A 26 4.33 -24.79 -7.55
N LEU A 27 4.82 -24.57 -6.33
CA LEU A 27 4.33 -25.24 -5.11
C LEU A 27 3.12 -24.55 -4.47
N GLU A 28 2.82 -23.31 -4.88
CA GLU A 28 1.66 -22.57 -4.37
C GLU A 28 0.35 -23.22 -4.87
N GLN A 29 -0.30 -23.98 -3.99
CA GLN A 29 -1.62 -24.56 -4.26
C GLN A 29 -2.71 -23.48 -4.25
N PRO A 30 -3.88 -23.70 -4.90
CA PRO A 30 -5.01 -22.77 -4.88
C PRO A 30 -5.54 -22.42 -3.49
N GLN A 31 -5.26 -23.25 -2.48
CA GLN A 31 -5.65 -23.04 -1.08
C GLN A 31 -4.55 -22.34 -0.24
N SER A 32 -3.39 -22.06 -0.83
CA SER A 32 -2.28 -21.38 -0.15
C SER A 32 -2.58 -19.90 0.08
N ASP A 33 -1.90 -19.30 1.05
CA ASP A 33 -2.10 -17.89 1.40
C ASP A 33 -1.73 -17.01 0.19
N PRO A 34 -2.70 -16.27 -0.40
CA PRO A 34 -2.45 -15.37 -1.52
C PRO A 34 -1.35 -14.34 -1.25
N ARG A 35 -0.99 -14.12 0.03
CA ARG A 35 0.13 -13.26 0.40
C ARG A 35 1.50 -13.79 0.00
N LYS A 36 1.68 -15.10 -0.06
CA LYS A 36 2.97 -15.69 -0.45
C LYS A 36 3.27 -15.47 -1.92
N GLN A 37 2.25 -15.51 -2.77
CA GLN A 37 2.39 -15.34 -4.22
C GLN A 37 2.97 -13.98 -4.59
N TRP A 38 2.42 -12.87 -4.05
CA TRP A 38 2.95 -11.54 -4.36
C TRP A 38 4.30 -11.27 -3.69
N GLN A 39 4.59 -11.89 -2.54
CA GLN A 39 5.91 -11.79 -1.90
C GLN A 39 7.01 -12.42 -2.77
N ILE A 40 6.71 -13.54 -3.45
CA ILE A 40 7.63 -14.14 -4.40
C ILE A 40 7.91 -13.19 -5.57
N TRP A 41 6.87 -12.56 -6.13
CA TRP A 41 7.06 -11.57 -7.21
C TRP A 41 7.79 -10.29 -6.74
N ASP A 42 7.60 -9.83 -5.51
CA ASP A 42 8.42 -8.74 -4.95
C ASP A 42 9.88 -9.14 -4.81
N GLY A 43 10.14 -10.36 -4.34
CA GLY A 43 11.49 -10.93 -4.26
C GLY A 43 12.18 -10.97 -5.62
N LEU A 44 11.49 -11.49 -6.64
CA LEU A 44 11.96 -11.49 -8.03
C LEU A 44 12.24 -10.08 -8.55
N GLY A 45 11.32 -9.13 -8.31
CA GLY A 45 11.51 -7.74 -8.72
C GLY A 45 12.75 -7.11 -8.13
N ARG A 46 13.02 -7.34 -6.83
CA ARG A 46 14.21 -6.84 -6.13
C ARG A 46 15.49 -7.52 -6.60
N LEU A 47 15.45 -8.83 -6.84
CA LEU A 47 16.59 -9.60 -7.35
C LEU A 47 16.98 -9.10 -8.75
N ASN A 48 16.01 -8.92 -9.63
CA ASN A 48 16.21 -8.39 -10.98
C ASN A 48 16.76 -6.95 -10.94
N GLU A 49 16.26 -6.11 -10.02
CA GLU A 49 16.75 -4.75 -9.82
C GLU A 49 18.21 -4.73 -9.34
N ALA A 50 18.58 -5.65 -8.43
CA ALA A 50 19.94 -5.78 -7.91
C ALA A 50 20.96 -6.31 -8.94
N THR A 51 20.49 -7.08 -9.92
CA THR A 51 21.32 -7.67 -10.97
C THR A 51 21.36 -6.84 -12.26
N GLY A 52 20.59 -5.75 -12.33
CA GLY A 52 20.55 -4.85 -13.49
C GLY A 52 19.51 -5.21 -14.55
N HIS A 53 18.72 -6.26 -14.32
CA HIS A 53 17.60 -6.70 -15.17
C HIS A 53 16.35 -5.83 -14.93
N ALA A 54 16.44 -4.55 -15.27
CA ALA A 54 15.38 -3.58 -14.98
C ALA A 54 14.05 -3.92 -15.68
N ARG A 55 14.07 -4.52 -16.88
CA ARG A 55 12.84 -4.86 -17.60
C ARG A 55 12.08 -5.99 -16.90
N GLU A 56 12.77 -7.05 -16.52
CA GLU A 56 12.25 -8.20 -15.80
C GLU A 56 11.79 -7.83 -14.38
N ALA A 57 12.48 -6.87 -13.74
CA ALA A 57 12.06 -6.29 -12.48
C ALA A 57 10.71 -5.56 -12.61
N ALA A 58 10.54 -4.77 -13.68
CA ALA A 58 9.30 -4.06 -13.95
C ALA A 58 8.14 -5.03 -14.19
N GLU A 59 8.36 -6.12 -14.93
CA GLU A 59 7.35 -7.16 -15.15
C GLU A 59 6.95 -7.84 -13.83
N SER A 60 7.90 -8.12 -12.95
CA SER A 60 7.65 -8.72 -11.64
C SER A 60 6.80 -7.81 -10.76
N TYR A 61 7.12 -6.51 -10.68
CA TYR A 61 6.32 -5.54 -9.94
C TYR A 61 4.93 -5.31 -10.57
N ALA A 62 4.80 -5.39 -11.89
CA ALA A 62 3.50 -5.31 -12.56
C ALA A 62 2.59 -6.49 -12.19
N LYS A 63 3.12 -7.72 -12.10
CA LYS A 63 2.36 -8.89 -11.63
C LYS A 63 1.81 -8.70 -10.21
N VAL A 64 2.61 -8.11 -9.32
CA VAL A 64 2.15 -7.77 -7.96
C VAL A 64 0.97 -6.80 -7.97
N ILE A 65 1.04 -5.76 -8.81
CA ILE A 65 -0.05 -4.77 -8.94
C ILE A 65 -1.32 -5.45 -9.44
N SER A 66 -1.23 -6.21 -10.53
CA SER A 66 -2.39 -6.95 -11.08
C SER A 66 -2.98 -7.93 -10.08
N PHE A 67 -2.15 -8.56 -9.26
CA PHE A 67 -2.63 -9.45 -8.20
C PHE A 67 -3.48 -8.72 -7.16
N PHE A 68 -3.06 -7.53 -6.71
CA PHE A 68 -3.84 -6.72 -5.78
C PHE A 68 -5.12 -6.19 -6.44
N GLU A 69 -5.09 -5.81 -7.71
CA GLU A 69 -6.28 -5.37 -8.47
C GLU A 69 -7.32 -6.49 -8.61
N LEU A 70 -6.87 -7.73 -8.85
CA LEU A 70 -7.74 -8.91 -8.94
C LEU A 70 -8.29 -9.37 -7.58
N ASN A 71 -7.71 -8.88 -6.47
CA ASN A 71 -8.08 -9.27 -5.11
C ASN A 71 -8.50 -8.03 -4.29
N PRO A 72 -9.71 -7.48 -4.50
CA PRO A 72 -10.16 -6.24 -3.85
C PRO A 72 -10.19 -6.32 -2.32
N LYS A 73 -10.42 -7.51 -1.75
CA LYS A 73 -10.34 -7.74 -0.29
C LYS A 73 -8.94 -7.51 0.28
N LEU A 74 -7.91 -7.85 -0.49
CA LEU A 74 -6.51 -7.62 -0.11
C LEU A 74 -6.10 -6.18 -0.40
N LEU A 75 -6.62 -5.59 -1.47
CA LEU A 75 -6.38 -4.22 -1.87
C LEU A 75 -6.71 -3.22 -0.76
N GLU A 76 -7.87 -3.35 -0.12
CA GLU A 76 -8.28 -2.43 0.96
C GLU A 76 -7.30 -2.47 2.14
N ARG A 77 -6.87 -3.67 2.52
CA ARG A 77 -5.91 -3.89 3.61
C ARG A 77 -4.47 -3.51 3.26
N HIS A 78 -4.12 -3.54 1.97
CA HIS A 78 -2.76 -3.37 1.46
C HIS A 78 -2.62 -2.18 0.49
N SER A 79 -3.50 -1.19 0.56
CA SER A 79 -3.49 0.01 -0.29
C SER A 79 -2.15 0.78 -0.23
N VAL A 80 -1.48 0.75 0.92
CA VAL A 80 -0.12 1.32 1.10
C VAL A 80 0.94 0.53 0.33
N LEU A 81 0.83 -0.81 0.31
CA LEU A 81 1.74 -1.66 -0.45
C LEU A 81 1.56 -1.43 -1.95
N LEU A 82 0.33 -1.40 -2.45
CA LEU A 82 0.04 -1.15 -3.86
C LEU A 82 0.74 0.13 -4.34
N ARG A 83 0.61 1.22 -3.57
CA ARG A 83 1.29 2.49 -3.84
C ARG A 83 2.80 2.35 -3.91
N THR A 84 3.37 1.55 -3.02
CA THR A 84 4.82 1.28 -2.98
C THR A 84 5.26 0.53 -4.24
N TYR A 85 4.44 -0.39 -4.75
CA TYR A 85 4.68 -1.11 -6.00
C TYR A 85 4.57 -0.22 -7.23
N TYR A 86 3.57 0.67 -7.33
CA TYR A 86 3.55 1.66 -8.41
C TYR A 86 4.78 2.55 -8.42
N ARG A 87 5.26 2.98 -7.24
CA ARG A 87 6.50 3.76 -7.13
C ARG A 87 7.72 2.96 -7.58
N LYS A 88 7.83 1.69 -7.16
CA LYS A 88 8.91 0.78 -7.59
C LYS A 88 8.87 0.60 -9.10
N LEU A 89 7.72 0.20 -9.65
CA LEU A 89 7.53 0.03 -11.09
C LEU A 89 7.92 1.26 -11.90
N ALA A 90 7.48 2.46 -11.48
CA ALA A 90 7.81 3.70 -12.19
C ALA A 90 9.32 3.99 -12.18
N LYS A 91 10.00 3.79 -11.05
CA LYS A 91 11.47 3.92 -10.94
C LYS A 91 12.20 2.88 -11.78
N THR A 92 11.73 1.64 -11.76
CA THR A 92 12.34 0.56 -12.52
C THR A 92 12.16 0.77 -14.03
N ARG A 93 10.99 1.22 -14.49
CA ARG A 93 10.76 1.63 -15.89
C ARG A 93 11.63 2.82 -16.29
N GLN A 94 11.82 3.78 -15.41
CA GLN A 94 12.75 4.89 -15.64
C GLN A 94 14.19 4.37 -15.83
N ALA A 95 14.64 3.41 -15.01
CA ALA A 95 15.94 2.77 -15.16
C ALA A 95 16.06 1.93 -16.45
N ALA A 96 14.96 1.33 -16.91
CA ALA A 96 14.85 0.59 -18.16
C ALA A 96 14.72 1.51 -19.42
N ASN A 97 14.87 2.83 -19.27
CA ASN A 97 14.70 3.83 -20.33
C ASN A 97 13.28 3.85 -20.94
N GLN A 98 12.29 3.31 -20.24
CA GLN A 98 10.88 3.26 -20.61
C GLN A 98 10.13 4.52 -20.13
N LEU A 99 10.64 5.70 -20.47
CA LEU A 99 10.15 6.99 -20.00
C LEU A 99 8.63 7.22 -20.17
N PRO A 100 7.99 6.96 -21.34
CA PRO A 100 6.56 7.19 -21.49
C PRO A 100 5.71 6.29 -20.57
N GLN A 101 6.12 5.04 -20.40
CA GLN A 101 5.43 4.07 -19.54
C GLN A 101 5.66 4.39 -18.05
N ALA A 102 6.86 4.85 -17.69
CA ALA A 102 7.18 5.32 -16.35
C ALA A 102 6.34 6.54 -15.95
N LEU A 103 6.16 7.49 -16.87
CA LEU A 103 5.38 8.70 -16.64
C LEU A 103 3.91 8.36 -16.37
N GLU A 104 3.33 7.46 -17.15
CA GLU A 104 1.94 7.01 -16.92
C GLU A 104 1.79 6.30 -15.57
N THR A 105 2.78 5.48 -15.20
CA THR A 105 2.80 4.79 -13.90
C THR A 105 2.92 5.80 -12.74
N TYR A 106 3.72 6.86 -12.92
CA TYR A 106 3.84 7.94 -11.95
C TYR A 106 2.54 8.72 -11.79
N LYS A 107 1.79 8.98 -12.87
CA LYS A 107 0.46 9.61 -12.78
C LYS A 107 -0.51 8.77 -11.96
N GLN A 108 -0.56 7.47 -12.23
CA GLN A 108 -1.41 6.53 -11.47
C GLN A 108 -1.00 6.51 -9.99
N TYR A 109 0.30 6.47 -9.70
CA TYR A 109 0.83 6.57 -8.34
C TYR A 109 0.39 7.85 -7.62
N LEU A 110 0.47 9.00 -8.29
CA LEU A 110 0.07 10.29 -7.72
C LEU A 110 -1.44 10.35 -7.47
N ALA A 111 -2.26 9.86 -8.40
CA ALA A 111 -3.71 9.80 -8.23
C ALA A 111 -4.11 8.96 -7.00
N LEU A 112 -3.46 7.82 -6.77
CA LEU A 112 -3.63 7.00 -5.57
C LEU A 112 -3.17 7.71 -4.28
N LEU A 113 -2.17 8.58 -4.39
CA LEU A 113 -1.63 9.32 -3.27
C LEU A 113 -2.54 10.47 -2.85
N ASP A 114 -3.16 11.13 -3.81
CA ASP A 114 -4.09 12.23 -3.58
C ASP A 114 -5.46 11.74 -3.10
N SER A 115 -5.97 10.62 -3.62
CA SER A 115 -7.22 10.01 -3.12
C SER A 115 -7.12 9.66 -1.64
N THR A 116 -6.05 8.97 -1.25
CA THR A 116 -5.84 8.58 0.15
C THR A 116 -5.60 9.76 1.09
N LYS A 117 -4.95 10.82 0.64
CA LYS A 117 -4.83 12.07 1.42
C LYS A 117 -6.21 12.72 1.64
N ALA A 118 -7.05 12.73 0.62
CA ALA A 118 -8.40 13.25 0.71
C ALA A 118 -9.25 12.43 1.70
N ASP A 119 -9.13 11.09 1.66
CA ASP A 119 -9.82 10.19 2.59
C ASP A 119 -9.38 10.39 4.05
N VAL A 120 -8.08 10.51 4.30
CA VAL A 120 -7.54 10.79 5.65
C VAL A 120 -8.04 12.13 6.16
N LYS A 121 -7.97 13.18 5.34
CA LYS A 121 -8.45 14.52 5.70
C LYS A 121 -9.94 14.52 6.04
N LYS A 122 -10.75 13.78 5.28
CA LYS A 122 -12.20 13.60 5.52
C LYS A 122 -12.48 12.87 6.83
N CYS A 123 -11.72 11.81 7.13
CA CYS A 123 -11.82 11.08 8.40
C CYS A 123 -11.41 11.94 9.60
N GLU A 124 -10.36 12.74 9.48
CA GLU A 124 -9.94 13.69 10.52
C GLU A 124 -11.01 14.77 10.77
N THR A 125 -11.56 15.37 9.71
CA THR A 125 -12.65 16.34 9.86
C THR A 125 -13.90 15.71 10.46
N ALA A 126 -14.25 14.47 10.09
CA ALA A 126 -15.38 13.74 10.68
C ALA A 126 -15.14 13.43 12.16
N ARG A 127 -13.92 13.03 12.55
CA ARG A 127 -13.53 12.79 13.94
C ARG A 127 -13.63 14.06 14.78
N VAL A 128 -13.11 15.18 14.29
CA VAL A 128 -13.18 16.48 14.97
C VAL A 128 -14.62 16.95 15.11
N ARG A 129 -15.46 16.83 14.06
CA ARG A 129 -16.90 17.15 14.14
C ARG A 129 -17.62 16.30 15.18
N ARG A 130 -17.31 15.01 15.28
CA ARG A 130 -17.90 14.11 16.29
C ARG A 130 -17.50 14.50 17.72
N ILE A 131 -16.25 14.90 17.94
CA ILE A 131 -15.78 15.40 19.25
C ILE A 131 -16.49 16.70 19.63
N ILE A 132 -16.64 17.64 18.69
CA ILE A 132 -17.38 18.89 18.94
C ILE A 132 -18.86 18.62 19.23
N ALA A 133 -19.51 17.73 18.47
CA ALA A 133 -20.92 17.38 18.70
C ALA A 133 -21.15 16.70 20.05
N THR A 134 -20.23 15.85 20.49
CA THR A 134 -20.32 15.16 21.80
C THR A 134 -20.04 16.10 22.97
N ASN A 135 -19.08 17.01 22.83
CA ASN A 135 -18.79 18.02 23.87
C ASN A 135 -19.83 19.14 23.92
N GLY A 136 -20.45 19.50 22.80
CA GLY A 136 -21.52 20.50 22.74
C GLY A 136 -22.85 20.04 23.34
N ALA A 137 -23.14 18.74 23.37
CA ALA A 137 -24.35 18.17 23.95
C ALA A 137 -24.30 18.08 25.50
N ALA A 138 -23.11 18.16 26.11
CA ALA A 138 -22.94 18.08 27.57
C ALA A 138 -23.15 19.43 28.30
N ALA A 139 -23.48 20.51 27.58
CA ALA A 139 -23.64 21.86 28.13
C ALA A 139 -25.11 22.36 28.18
N ALA A 140 -26.09 21.47 28.29
CA ALA A 140 -27.45 21.86 28.66
C ALA A 140 -27.55 21.90 30.20
N PRO A 141 -27.76 23.07 30.84
CA PRO A 141 -27.86 23.14 32.29
C PRO A 141 -29.13 22.39 32.77
N PRO A 142 -29.08 21.70 33.92
CA PRO A 142 -30.27 21.07 34.49
C PRO A 142 -31.30 22.16 34.80
N LYS A 143 -32.51 22.03 34.24
CA LYS A 143 -33.65 22.88 34.57
C LYS A 143 -33.85 22.84 36.09
N ALA A 144 -33.66 23.98 36.74
CA ALA A 144 -33.94 24.18 38.15
C ALA A 144 -35.44 23.97 38.40
N SER A 145 -35.77 22.89 39.10
CA SER A 145 -37.11 22.62 39.62
C SER A 145 -37.22 23.20 41.01
N GLY A 146 -38.04 24.25 41.16
CA GLY A 146 -38.58 24.76 42.40
C GLY A 146 -39.64 25.83 42.09
N PRO A 147 -40.61 26.12 42.97
CA PRO A 147 -40.56 25.85 44.41
C PRO A 147 -41.86 25.27 45.03
N GLU A 148 -41.70 24.74 46.25
CA GLU A 148 -42.51 25.04 47.44
C GLU A 148 -44.05 25.09 47.35
N SER A 149 -44.70 24.12 47.99
CA SER A 149 -45.97 24.35 48.69
C SER A 149 -46.10 23.37 49.86
N ALA A 150 -45.86 23.89 51.07
CA ALA A 150 -46.19 23.25 52.33
C ALA A 150 -47.71 23.10 52.51
N PRO A 151 -48.21 22.06 53.21
CA PRO A 151 -49.63 21.98 53.56
C PRO A 151 -49.89 22.64 54.92
N PRO A 152 -50.98 23.41 55.11
CA PRO A 152 -51.50 23.65 56.44
C PRO A 152 -52.58 22.62 56.81
N ARG A 153 -52.46 22.21 58.08
CA ARG A 153 -53.31 21.42 59.00
C ARG A 153 -54.74 21.04 58.59
#